data_AF-N9ZDV6-F1
#
_entry.id   AF-N9ZDV6-F1
#
_cell.length_a   1.000
_cell.length_b   1.000
_cell.length_c   1.000
_cell.angle_alpha   90.00
_cell.angle_beta   90.00
_cell.angle_gamma   90.00
#
_symmetry.space_group_name_H-M   'P 1'
#
loop_
_entity.id
_entity.type
_entity.pdbx_description
1 polymer ?
#
loop_
_entity_poly.entity_id
_entity_poly.type
_entity_poly.pdbx_seq_one_letter_code
_entity_poly.pdbx_strand_id
1 'polypeptide(L)'
;MAKKGYSRPGFFGGINHYDENGHKVGHSTPGLFGGMNHYDENGNKTGYSHSGFLGGTNHYDSDGHKTGHSTPGVFGGINHYDENGKKKGESLNGFFGGWNHYDK
;
A
#
# COMPACT_ATOMS: atom_id res chain seq x y z
N MET A 1 -5.12 -18.13 0.14
CA MET A 1 -4.99 -16.67 0.27
C MET A 1 -5.99 -16.20 1.31
N ALA A 2 -5.50 -15.80 2.47
CA ALA A 2 -6.27 -15.16 3.52
C ALA A 2 -6.34 -13.65 3.23
N LYS A 3 -7.51 -13.05 3.49
CA LYS A 3 -7.66 -11.60 3.44
C LYS A 3 -6.98 -11.02 4.68
N LYS A 4 -5.87 -10.30 4.51
CA LYS A 4 -5.13 -9.69 5.62
C LYS A 4 -5.77 -8.38 6.11
N GLY A 5 -6.54 -7.73 5.25
CA GLY A 5 -7.15 -6.44 5.54
C GLY A 5 -7.64 -5.75 4.29
N TYR A 6 -7.95 -4.47 4.42
CA TYR A 6 -8.41 -3.64 3.31
C TYR A 6 -8.05 -2.17 3.50
N SER A 7 -7.99 -1.45 2.40
CA SER A 7 -7.76 -0.01 2.37
C SER A 7 -8.96 0.71 1.79
N ARG A 8 -9.26 1.90 2.30
CA ARG A 8 -10.32 2.77 1.77
C ARG A 8 -9.78 4.16 1.48
N PRO A 9 -10.24 4.83 0.41
CA PRO A 9 -9.99 6.24 0.21
C PRO A 9 -10.44 7.04 1.44
N GLY A 10 -9.60 7.97 1.87
CA GLY A 10 -9.84 8.94 2.91
C GLY A 10 -10.03 10.34 2.33
N PHE A 11 -10.05 11.34 3.20
CA PHE A 11 -10.15 12.74 2.79
C PHE A 11 -8.85 13.23 2.12
N PHE A 12 -8.97 14.20 1.21
CA PHE A 12 -7.83 14.84 0.52
C PHE A 12 -6.87 13.88 -0.20
N GLY A 13 -7.39 12.78 -0.77
CA GLY A 13 -6.57 11.78 -1.47
C GLY A 13 -5.76 10.88 -0.54
N GLY A 14 -5.99 10.94 0.77
CA GLY A 14 -5.45 9.97 1.72
C GLY A 14 -6.07 8.58 1.54
N ILE A 15 -5.47 7.57 2.17
CA ILE A 15 -5.94 6.20 2.19
C ILE A 15 -5.88 5.70 3.63
N ASN A 16 -6.97 5.15 4.16
CA ASN A 16 -6.99 4.52 5.48
C ASN A 16 -6.78 3.01 5.32
N HIS A 17 -5.94 2.42 6.17
CA HIS A 17 -5.65 1.00 6.19
C HIS A 17 -6.35 0.34 7.38
N TYR A 18 -7.00 -0.79 7.13
CA TYR A 18 -7.72 -1.57 8.12
C TYR A 18 -7.25 -3.02 8.11
N ASP A 19 -7.21 -3.63 9.28
CA ASP A 19 -6.96 -5.07 9.42
C ASP A 19 -8.19 -5.90 8.97
N GLU A 20 -8.09 -7.22 9.12
CA GLU A 20 -9.17 -8.17 8.83
C GLU A 20 -10.41 -7.98 9.72
N ASN A 21 -10.23 -7.47 10.94
CA ASN A 21 -11.29 -7.22 11.92
C ASN A 21 -11.96 -5.85 11.74
N GLY A 22 -11.41 -4.99 10.87
CA GLY A 22 -11.90 -3.65 10.61
C GLY A 22 -11.34 -2.56 11.52
N HIS A 23 -10.30 -2.85 12.31
CA HIS A 23 -9.58 -1.83 13.06
C HIS A 23 -8.62 -1.06 12.16
N LYS A 24 -8.55 0.26 12.34
CA LYS A 24 -7.65 1.12 11.58
C LYS A 24 -6.22 0.91 12.10
N VAL A 25 -5.34 0.39 11.24
CA VAL A 25 -3.93 0.11 11.57
C VAL A 25 -2.97 1.20 11.09
N GLY A 26 -3.47 2.15 10.31
CA GLY A 26 -2.66 3.25 9.79
C GLY A 26 -3.36 4.01 8.68
N HIS A 27 -2.63 4.95 8.09
CA HIS A 27 -3.10 5.70 6.93
C HIS A 27 -1.95 6.19 6.06
N SER A 28 -2.26 6.51 4.81
CA SER A 28 -1.36 7.11 3.85
C SER A 28 -1.87 8.46 3.40
N THR A 29 -0.98 9.41 3.14
CA THR A 29 -1.32 10.73 2.61
C THR A 29 -0.47 11.05 1.38
N PRO A 30 -0.98 11.81 0.41
CA PRO A 30 -0.17 12.30 -0.69
C PRO A 30 1.02 13.13 -0.19
N GLY A 31 2.21 12.84 -0.71
CA GLY A 31 3.43 13.60 -0.47
C GLY A 31 3.62 14.71 -1.49
N LEU A 32 4.46 15.69 -1.16
CA LEU A 32 4.68 16.91 -1.96
C LEU A 32 5.16 16.63 -3.41
N PHE A 33 5.81 15.49 -3.65
CA PHE A 33 6.41 15.13 -4.93
C PHE A 33 5.65 14.01 -5.68
N GLY A 34 4.37 13.80 -5.38
CA GLY A 34 3.56 12.79 -6.08
C GLY A 34 3.76 11.34 -5.61
N GLY A 35 4.40 11.16 -4.45
CA GLY A 35 4.41 9.90 -3.70
C GLY A 35 3.30 9.84 -2.64
N MET A 36 3.30 8.79 -1.81
CA MET A 36 2.47 8.68 -0.62
C MET A 36 3.35 8.50 0.61
N ASN A 37 3.07 9.23 1.68
CA ASN A 37 3.66 8.99 2.99
C ASN A 37 2.78 8.01 3.77
N HIS A 38 3.40 7.07 4.47
CA HIS A 38 2.72 6.04 5.26
C HIS A 38 2.88 6.33 6.75
N TYR A 39 1.79 6.21 7.49
CA TYR A 39 1.72 6.47 8.92
C TYR A 39 1.05 5.31 9.65
N ASP A 40 1.53 5.01 10.86
CA ASP A 40 0.91 4.05 11.76
C ASP A 40 -0.40 4.61 12.38
N GLU A 41 -1.01 3.81 13.26
CA GLU A 41 -2.21 4.19 14.03
C GLU A 41 -1.98 5.40 14.96
N ASN A 42 -0.74 5.61 15.41
CA ASN A 42 -0.34 6.70 16.30
C ASN A 42 0.02 7.98 15.53
N GLY A 43 0.08 7.93 14.20
CA GLY A 43 0.45 9.04 13.34
C GLY A 43 1.96 9.20 13.13
N ASN A 44 2.78 8.22 13.50
CA ASN A 44 4.21 8.24 13.19
C ASN A 44 4.43 7.80 11.75
N LYS A 45 5.33 8.50 11.05
CA LYS A 45 5.70 8.13 9.68
C LYS A 45 6.50 6.83 9.72
N THR A 46 5.97 5.78 9.10
CA THR A 46 6.62 4.46 9.00
C THR A 46 7.37 4.28 7.69
N GLY A 47 7.04 5.08 6.68
CA GLY A 47 7.69 5.00 5.38
C GLY A 47 7.04 5.90 4.35
N TYR A 48 7.40 5.69 3.10
CA TYR A 48 6.78 6.37 1.96
C TYR A 48 6.92 5.53 0.70
N SER A 49 6.12 5.85 -0.30
CA SER A 49 6.14 5.20 -1.59
C SER A 49 6.13 6.22 -2.72
N HIS A 50 6.68 5.82 -3.85
CA HIS A 50 6.81 6.69 -5.01
C HIS A 50 6.61 5.91 -6.30
N SER A 51 6.09 6.59 -7.32
CA SER A 51 5.97 6.02 -8.66
C SER A 51 7.35 5.58 -9.18
N GLY A 52 7.45 4.31 -9.54
CA GLY A 52 8.63 3.73 -10.16
C GLY A 52 8.64 3.97 -11.67
N PHE A 53 9.84 3.99 -12.25
CA PHE A 53 10.07 4.26 -13.67
C PHE A 53 9.32 3.32 -14.64
N LEU A 54 9.02 2.09 -14.21
CA LEU A 54 8.35 1.07 -15.03
C LEU A 54 6.85 0.93 -14.74
N GLY A 55 6.19 2.00 -14.28
CA GLY A 55 4.74 2.00 -14.02
C GLY A 55 4.31 1.25 -12.75
N GLY A 56 5.27 0.86 -11.91
CA GLY A 56 5.04 0.34 -10.56
C GLY A 56 5.15 1.42 -9.48
N THR A 57 5.10 1.01 -8.21
CA THR A 57 5.32 1.87 -7.04
C THR A 57 6.43 1.27 -6.19
N ASN A 58 7.48 2.01 -5.87
CA ASN A 58 8.52 1.58 -4.93
C ASN A 58 8.12 1.97 -3.51
N HIS A 59 8.41 1.11 -2.53
CA HIS A 59 8.16 1.35 -1.12
C HIS A 59 9.48 1.51 -0.37
N TYR A 60 9.52 2.49 0.52
CA TYR A 60 10.67 2.84 1.33
C TYR A 60 10.27 2.93 2.81
N ASP A 61 11.19 2.57 3.70
CA ASP A 61 11.03 2.81 5.14
C ASP A 61 11.24 4.29 5.49
N SER A 62 11.17 4.62 6.78
CA SER A 62 11.41 5.97 7.29
C SER A 62 12.84 6.46 7.06
N ASP A 63 13.80 5.55 6.95
CA ASP A 63 15.23 5.83 6.78
C ASP A 63 15.62 5.97 5.29
N GLY A 64 14.70 5.64 4.38
CA GLY A 64 14.87 5.75 2.93
C GLY A 64 15.38 4.48 2.25
N HIS A 65 15.43 3.33 2.94
CA HIS A 65 15.76 2.05 2.33
C HIS A 65 14.54 1.47 1.61
N LYS A 66 14.77 0.93 0.41
CA LYS A 66 13.71 0.28 -0.37
C LYS A 66 13.33 -1.05 0.27
N THR A 67 12.10 -1.16 0.75
CA THR A 67 11.57 -2.38 1.40
C THR A 67 10.83 -3.29 0.41
N GLY A 68 10.47 -2.77 -0.76
CA GLY A 68 9.78 -3.54 -1.78
C GLY A 68 9.25 -2.68 -2.92
N HIS A 69 8.41 -3.28 -3.75
CA HIS A 69 7.71 -2.57 -4.82
C HIS A 69 6.39 -3.27 -5.18
N SER A 70 5.52 -2.54 -5.85
CA SER A 70 4.24 -3.05 -6.35
C SER A 70 4.08 -2.76 -7.81
N THR A 71 3.40 -3.65 -8.54
CA THR A 71 3.12 -3.47 -9.96
C THR A 71 1.67 -3.80 -10.28
N PRO A 72 1.07 -3.14 -11.29
CA PRO A 72 -0.22 -3.56 -11.81
C PRO A 72 -0.20 -5.04 -12.24
N GLY A 73 -1.18 -5.80 -11.79
CA GLY A 73 -1.42 -7.17 -12.21
C GLY A 73 -2.23 -7.23 -13.50
N VAL A 74 -2.06 -8.33 -14.24
CA VAL A 74 -2.72 -8.57 -15.54
C VAL A 74 -4.26 -8.57 -15.43
N PHE A 75 -4.80 -8.85 -14.25
CA PHE A 75 -6.25 -8.90 -13.99
C PHE A 75 -6.79 -7.69 -13.22
N GLY A 76 -6.13 -6.52 -13.32
CA GLY A 76 -6.61 -5.28 -12.73
C GLY A 76 -6.37 -5.12 -11.21
N GLY A 77 -5.61 -6.03 -10.61
CA GLY A 77 -5.10 -5.91 -9.24
C GLY A 77 -3.72 -5.25 -9.17
N ILE A 78 -3.14 -5.23 -7.97
CA ILE A 78 -1.76 -4.79 -7.71
C ILE A 78 -1.01 -5.95 -7.05
N ASN A 79 0.10 -6.38 -7.63
CA ASN A 79 1.00 -7.35 -7.01
C ASN A 79 2.01 -6.64 -6.10
N HIS A 80 2.31 -7.23 -4.95
CA HIS A 80 3.30 -6.71 -3.99
C HIS A 80 4.50 -7.64 -3.92
N TYR A 81 5.69 -7.07 -4.02
CA TYR A 81 6.97 -7.76 -3.99
C TYR A 81 7.85 -7.18 -2.88
N ASP A 82 8.63 -8.04 -2.25
CA ASP A 82 9.68 -7.59 -1.33
C ASP A 82 10.91 -7.05 -2.05
N GLU A 83 11.89 -6.61 -1.25
CA GLU A 83 13.20 -6.13 -1.72
C GLU A 83 13.94 -7.13 -2.63
N ASN A 84 13.72 -8.44 -2.44
CA ASN A 84 14.33 -9.51 -3.23
C ASN A 84 13.53 -9.86 -4.48
N GLY A 85 12.43 -9.14 -4.74
CA GLY A 85 11.56 -9.37 -5.90
C GLY A 85 10.63 -10.58 -5.75
N LYS A 86 10.46 -11.13 -4.54
CA LYS A 86 9.52 -12.22 -4.29
C LYS A 86 8.13 -11.65 -4.01
N LYS A 87 7.10 -12.15 -4.74
CA LYS A 87 5.70 -11.76 -4.51
C LYS A 87 5.28 -12.16 -3.08
N LYS A 88 4.90 -11.18 -2.26
CA LYS A 88 4.39 -11.34 -0.89
C LYS A 88 2.86 -11.32 -0.80
N GLY A 89 2.19 -10.74 -1.79
CA GLY A 89 0.74 -10.66 -1.80
C GLY A 89 0.21 -9.90 -3.00
N GLU A 90 -1.09 -9.66 -2.98
CA GLU A 90 -1.78 -8.89 -4.00
C GLU A 90 -2.90 -8.05 -3.41
N SER A 91 -3.37 -7.08 -4.19
CA SER A 91 -4.50 -6.24 -3.82
C SER A 91 -5.46 -6.15 -4.97
N LEU A 92 -6.73 -6.37 -4.66
CA LEU A 92 -7.81 -6.37 -5.64
C LEU A 92 -8.77 -5.24 -5.32
N ASN A 93 -9.40 -4.67 -6.35
CA ASN A 93 -10.41 -3.65 -6.16
C ASN A 93 -11.53 -4.20 -5.25
N GLY A 94 -11.83 -3.43 -4.21
CA GLY A 94 -13.01 -3.63 -3.38
C GLY A 94 -14.24 -2.98 -4.01
N PHE A 95 -15.41 -3.50 -3.63
CA PHE A 95 -16.71 -3.09 -4.17
C PHE A 95 -17.04 -1.59 -4.01
N PHE A 96 -16.41 -0.89 -3.06
CA PHE A 96 -16.64 0.54 -2.77
C PHE A 96 -15.42 1.42 -3.08
N GLY A 97 -14.66 1.10 -4.14
CA GLY A 97 -13.48 1.91 -4.54
C GLY A 97 -12.29 1.81 -3.58
N GLY A 98 -12.31 0.83 -2.68
CA GLY A 98 -11.19 0.45 -1.81
C GLY A 98 -10.33 -0.66 -2.42
N TRP A 99 -9.38 -1.16 -1.64
CA TRP A 99 -8.52 -2.30 -2.01
C TRP A 99 -8.62 -3.39 -0.95
N ASN A 100 -8.80 -4.64 -1.35
CA ASN A 100 -8.68 -5.79 -0.46
C ASN A 100 -7.28 -6.38 -0.60
N HIS A 101 -6.60 -6.65 0.52
CA HIS A 101 -5.24 -7.16 0.54
C HIS A 101 -5.22 -8.66 0.87
N TYR A 102 -4.48 -9.43 0.07
CA TYR A 102 -4.35 -10.89 0.18
C TYR A 102 -2.88 -11.28 0.28
N ASP A 103 -2.59 -12.28 1.10
CA ASP A 103 -1.28 -12.94 1.12
C ASP A 103 -1.11 -13.88 -0.09
N LYS A 104 0.14 -14.26 -0.36
CA LYS A 104 0.48 -15.30 -1.35
C LYS A 104 0.67 -16.65 -0.68
#